data_AF-A0A931G0G0-F1
#
_entry.id   AF-A0A931G0G0-F1
#
_cell.length_a   1.000
_cell.length_b   1.000
_cell.length_c   1.000
_cell.angle_alpha   90.00
_cell.angle_beta   90.00
_cell.angle_gamma   90.00
#
_symmetry.space_group_name_H-M   'P 1'
#
loop_
_entity.id
_entity.type
_entity.pdbx_description
1 polymer ?
#
loop_
_entity_poly.entity_id
_entity_poly.type
_entity_poly.pdbx_seq_one_letter_code
_entity_poly.pdbx_strand_id
1 'polypeptide(L)'
;MVWVINLLGYSWPEADEDAMAAAGQAWHAFAATLRETDGAASGVVREMTHFNTAASLEAFAQSWPTDQHHHELGVDAADLTGTMLEGGSTAVQATKIAILGILAVTAASIAAAAAATPFTLGASQAASLAAQQAGRIGVRKVLDALRDRAERELTTGMRNAIEDRLKRINPMQSSATGGAPKMADAGKLRKQRPKLRKSTQLQVFKDARRAPNGEDFVCPETGKIIPAARDANGAPLRFDENGRPDPDGFTVPAPNPRSGAGDPIFHFGHVSDSEYRRLVQMVEDHPGRFTQKEVLDEFNDPRHYRVEEPGNNVGHGSESQAPGYGHYGSMLNNGPQPPPQ
;
A
#
# COMPACT_ATOMS: atom_id res chain seq x y z
N MET A 1 25.85 15.38 -15.64
CA MET A 1 25.72 14.33 -14.60
C MET A 1 24.64 13.30 -14.91
N VAL A 2 23.54 13.65 -15.60
CA VAL A 2 22.48 12.71 -16.05
C VAL A 2 23.00 11.54 -16.90
N TRP A 3 24.02 11.77 -17.74
CA TRP A 3 24.55 10.73 -18.64
C TRP A 3 25.20 9.55 -17.93
N VAL A 4 25.91 9.77 -16.80
CA VAL A 4 26.58 8.70 -16.04
C VAL A 4 25.56 7.83 -15.31
N ILE A 5 24.45 8.43 -14.86
CA ILE A 5 23.36 7.77 -14.14
C ILE A 5 22.52 6.90 -15.10
N ASN A 6 22.21 7.40 -16.29
CA ASN A 6 21.56 6.61 -17.35
C ASN A 6 22.44 5.45 -17.86
N LEU A 7 23.76 5.63 -17.90
CA LEU A 7 24.71 4.57 -18.29
C LEU A 7 24.77 3.42 -17.25
N LEU A 8 24.40 3.70 -16.00
CA LEU A 8 24.28 2.71 -14.92
C LEU A 8 22.86 2.13 -14.80
N GLY A 9 21.91 2.57 -15.64
CA GLY A 9 20.55 2.03 -15.71
C GLY A 9 19.56 2.61 -14.69
N TYR A 10 19.88 3.74 -14.05
CA TYR A 10 19.00 4.39 -13.08
C TYR A 10 18.52 5.75 -13.61
N SER A 11 17.29 6.15 -13.29
CA SER A 11 16.77 7.50 -13.51
C SER A 11 16.90 8.32 -12.22
N TRP A 12 17.38 9.56 -12.32
CA TRP A 12 17.42 10.48 -11.18
C TRP A 12 15.99 10.84 -10.71
N PRO A 13 15.71 10.92 -9.40
CA PRO A 13 14.41 11.39 -8.92
C PRO A 13 14.24 12.87 -9.25
N GLU A 14 13.33 13.19 -10.17
CA GLU A 14 13.00 14.58 -10.54
C GLU A 14 12.04 15.25 -9.55
N ALA A 15 11.53 14.51 -8.55
CA ALA A 15 10.72 15.09 -7.49
C ALA A 15 11.50 16.20 -6.76
N ASP A 16 10.81 17.31 -6.50
CA ASP A 16 11.30 18.47 -5.76
C ASP A 16 10.87 18.35 -4.30
N GLU A 17 11.76 17.79 -3.48
CA GLU A 17 11.59 17.60 -2.04
C GLU A 17 11.36 18.91 -1.30
N ASP A 18 11.94 20.01 -1.77
CA ASP A 18 11.80 21.33 -1.14
C ASP A 18 10.40 21.89 -1.42
N ALA A 19 9.91 21.75 -2.66
CA ALA A 19 8.54 22.10 -3.01
C ALA A 19 7.50 21.23 -2.28
N MET A 20 7.78 19.93 -2.10
CA MET A 20 6.92 19.03 -1.31
C MET A 20 6.89 19.44 0.17
N ALA A 21 8.04 19.75 0.77
CA ALA A 21 8.10 20.24 2.15
C ALA A 21 7.36 21.58 2.30
N ALA A 22 7.55 22.52 1.37
CA ALA A 22 6.87 23.80 1.36
C ALA A 22 5.34 23.64 1.23
N ALA A 23 4.88 22.73 0.37
CA ALA A 23 3.47 22.39 0.26
C ALA A 23 2.93 21.78 1.56
N GLY A 24 3.71 20.92 2.22
CA GLY A 24 3.37 20.35 3.52
C GLY A 24 3.15 21.43 4.59
N GLN A 25 4.07 22.38 4.68
CA GLN A 25 3.96 23.54 5.58
C GLN A 25 2.74 24.42 5.26
N ALA A 26 2.42 24.62 3.97
CA ALA A 26 1.24 25.38 3.58
C ALA A 26 -0.07 24.71 4.05
N TRP A 27 -0.14 23.38 4.00
CA TRP A 27 -1.28 22.63 4.53
C TRP A 27 -1.42 22.75 6.05
N HIS A 28 -0.31 22.72 6.79
CA HIS A 28 -0.31 22.97 8.23
C HIS A 28 -0.74 24.40 8.59
N ALA A 29 -0.28 25.40 7.83
CA ALA A 29 -0.71 26.79 7.99
C ALA A 29 -2.22 26.94 7.74
N PHE A 30 -2.73 26.28 6.70
CA PHE A 30 -4.16 26.25 6.41
C PHE A 30 -4.98 25.61 7.54
N ALA A 31 -4.52 24.48 8.09
CA ALA A 31 -5.15 23.84 9.25
C ALA A 31 -5.20 24.78 10.47
N ALA A 32 -4.12 25.53 10.73
CA ALA A 32 -4.08 26.52 11.81
C ALA A 32 -5.10 27.64 11.61
N THR A 33 -5.21 28.18 10.39
CA THR A 33 -6.22 29.21 10.05
C THR A 33 -7.66 28.70 10.22
N LEU A 34 -7.92 27.44 9.84
CA LEU A 34 -9.22 26.82 10.04
C LEU A 34 -9.58 26.71 11.52
N ARG A 35 -8.66 26.25 12.39
CA ARG A 35 -8.89 26.18 13.84
C ARG A 35 -9.19 27.54 14.45
N GLU A 36 -8.45 28.57 14.05
CA GLU A 36 -8.68 29.93 14.52
C GLU A 36 -10.05 30.45 14.11
N THR A 37 -10.44 30.21 12.85
CA THR A 37 -11.74 30.61 12.30
C THR A 37 -12.89 29.89 13.01
N ASP A 38 -12.77 28.59 13.25
CA ASP A 38 -13.77 27.79 13.95
C ASP A 38 -13.94 28.24 15.41
N GLY A 39 -12.83 28.53 16.10
CA GLY A 39 -12.85 29.09 17.45
C GLY A 39 -13.52 30.46 17.52
N ALA A 40 -13.23 31.35 16.56
CA ALA A 40 -13.87 32.66 16.46
C ALA A 40 -15.38 32.53 16.19
N ALA A 41 -15.78 31.66 15.26
CA ALA A 41 -17.17 31.43 14.92
C ALA A 41 -17.96 30.86 16.11
N SER A 42 -17.40 29.87 16.82
CA SER A 42 -17.98 29.32 18.04
C SER A 42 -18.13 30.36 19.15
N GLY A 43 -17.18 31.30 19.25
CA GLY A 43 -17.28 32.46 20.14
C GLY A 43 -18.49 33.34 19.84
N VAL A 44 -18.70 33.66 18.55
CA VAL A 44 -19.85 34.45 18.08
C VAL A 44 -21.17 33.75 18.34
N VAL A 45 -21.27 32.44 18.07
CA VAL A 45 -22.50 31.67 18.34
C VAL A 45 -22.86 31.68 19.84
N ARG A 46 -21.85 31.53 20.72
CA ARG A 46 -22.05 31.60 22.18
C ARG A 46 -22.50 33.00 22.63
N GLU A 47 -21.97 34.05 22.02
CA GLU A 47 -22.36 35.43 22.34
C GLU A 47 -23.80 35.71 21.88
N MET A 48 -24.15 35.33 20.66
CA MET A 48 -25.50 35.51 20.10
C MET A 48 -26.58 34.81 20.92
N THR A 49 -26.31 33.60 21.40
CA THR A 49 -27.25 32.80 22.22
C THR A 49 -27.36 33.30 23.66
N HIS A 50 -26.33 33.96 24.19
CA HIS A 50 -26.36 34.51 25.54
C HIS A 50 -27.28 35.75 25.66
N PHE A 51 -27.39 36.56 24.60
CA PHE A 51 -28.16 37.80 24.62
C PHE A 51 -29.53 37.72 23.92
N ASN A 52 -29.84 36.63 23.21
CA ASN A 52 -31.07 36.51 22.43
C ASN A 52 -31.80 35.17 22.68
N THR A 53 -33.12 35.22 22.83
CA THR A 53 -33.99 34.06 23.13
C THR A 53 -34.99 33.75 22.00
N ALA A 54 -34.64 34.07 20.74
CA ALA A 54 -35.49 33.75 19.60
C ALA A 54 -35.38 32.24 19.25
N ALA A 55 -36.52 31.61 18.95
CA ALA A 55 -36.58 30.18 18.61
C ALA A 55 -35.69 29.81 17.40
N SER A 56 -35.46 30.73 16.47
CA SER A 56 -34.55 30.53 15.34
C SER A 56 -33.06 30.50 15.74
N LEU A 57 -32.67 31.31 16.73
CA LEU A 57 -31.31 31.33 17.28
C LEU A 57 -31.01 30.07 18.10
N GLU A 58 -32.01 29.57 18.83
CA GLU A 58 -31.87 28.31 19.58
C GLU A 58 -31.76 27.10 18.65
N ALA A 59 -32.56 27.05 17.58
CA ALA A 59 -32.43 26.01 16.55
C ALA A 59 -31.06 26.03 15.86
N PHE A 60 -30.52 27.21 15.55
CA PHE A 60 -29.18 27.37 14.98
C PHE A 60 -28.08 26.95 15.98
N ALA A 61 -28.20 27.31 17.25
CA ALA A 61 -27.27 26.90 18.29
C ALA A 61 -27.24 25.38 18.50
N GLN A 62 -28.39 24.72 18.31
CA GLN A 62 -28.48 23.26 18.39
C GLN A 62 -27.83 22.56 17.17
N SER A 63 -27.82 23.18 15.98
CA SER A 63 -27.16 22.60 14.81
C SER A 63 -25.64 22.84 14.79
N TRP A 64 -25.18 23.93 15.41
CA TRP A 64 -23.77 24.36 15.41
C TRP A 64 -22.74 23.26 15.77
N PRO A 65 -22.95 22.39 16.78
CA PRO A 65 -21.98 21.34 17.10
C PRO A 65 -21.70 20.35 15.96
N THR A 66 -22.68 20.14 15.06
CA THR A 66 -22.48 19.26 13.89
C THR A 66 -21.59 19.92 12.86
N ASP A 67 -21.80 21.21 12.59
CA ASP A 67 -20.96 21.99 11.67
C ASP A 67 -19.54 22.14 12.21
N GLN A 68 -19.40 22.39 13.52
CA GLN A 68 -18.13 22.43 14.22
C GLN A 68 -17.36 21.10 14.05
N HIS A 69 -18.05 19.96 14.20
CA HIS A 69 -17.42 18.65 13.98
C HIS A 69 -16.92 18.48 12.53
N HIS A 70 -17.65 18.99 11.53
CA HIS A 70 -17.19 18.96 10.13
C HIS A 70 -15.96 19.84 9.90
N HIS A 71 -15.85 20.98 10.59
CA HIS A 71 -14.66 21.82 10.53
C HIS A 71 -13.44 21.13 11.19
N GLU A 72 -13.63 20.47 12.32
CA GLU A 72 -12.58 19.68 12.99
C GLU A 72 -12.03 18.57 12.06
N LEU A 73 -12.92 17.85 11.36
CA LEU A 73 -12.50 16.87 10.36
C LEU A 73 -11.71 17.50 9.21
N GLY A 74 -12.06 18.72 8.80
CA GLY A 74 -11.34 19.46 7.77
C GLY A 74 -9.94 19.88 8.22
N VAL A 75 -9.80 20.32 9.47
CA VAL A 75 -8.51 20.63 10.11
C VAL A 75 -7.62 19.38 10.13
N ASP A 76 -8.16 18.25 10.58
CA ASP A 76 -7.41 17.00 10.66
C ASP A 76 -6.94 16.50 9.29
N ALA A 77 -7.79 16.62 8.27
CA ALA A 77 -7.45 16.25 6.90
C ALA A 77 -6.34 17.15 6.33
N ALA A 78 -6.38 18.45 6.61
CA ALA A 78 -5.33 19.39 6.19
C ALA A 78 -3.99 19.06 6.85
N ASP A 79 -3.96 18.80 8.17
CA ASP A 79 -2.73 18.40 8.86
C ASP A 79 -2.18 17.05 8.41
N LEU A 80 -3.04 16.08 8.13
CA LEU A 80 -2.63 14.79 7.60
C LEU A 80 -1.98 14.94 6.22
N THR A 81 -2.57 15.77 5.36
CA THR A 81 -2.03 16.08 4.04
C THR A 81 -0.66 16.74 4.15
N GLY A 82 -0.50 17.71 5.07
CA GLY A 82 0.78 18.34 5.37
C GLY A 82 1.86 17.34 5.76
N THR A 83 1.52 16.44 6.68
CA THR A 83 2.40 15.36 7.16
C THR A 83 2.83 14.42 6.03
N MET A 84 1.91 14.03 5.15
CA MET A 84 2.22 13.12 4.04
C MET A 84 3.20 13.74 3.06
N LEU A 85 3.06 15.04 2.78
CA LEU A 85 3.95 15.77 1.90
C LEU A 85 5.36 15.93 2.49
N GLU A 86 5.48 16.21 3.78
CA GLU A 86 6.77 16.25 4.48
C GLU A 86 7.44 14.85 4.56
N GLY A 87 6.64 13.80 4.78
CA GLY A 87 7.12 12.41 4.73
C GLY A 87 7.63 12.02 3.33
N GLY A 88 6.89 12.40 2.29
CA GLY A 88 7.31 12.22 0.90
C GLY A 88 8.58 13.01 0.55
N SER A 89 8.69 14.26 1.03
CA SER A 89 9.90 15.08 0.89
C SER A 89 11.13 14.39 1.51
N THR A 90 11.00 13.93 2.76
CA THR A 90 12.06 13.19 3.47
C THR A 90 12.47 11.93 2.68
N ALA A 91 11.50 11.23 2.11
CA ALA A 91 11.76 10.05 1.31
C ALA A 91 12.56 10.38 0.02
N VAL A 92 12.11 11.38 -0.73
CA VAL A 92 12.83 11.83 -1.94
C VAL A 92 14.27 12.24 -1.60
N GLN A 93 14.47 13.01 -0.53
CA GLN A 93 15.80 13.46 -0.09
C GLN A 93 16.71 12.28 0.30
N ALA A 94 16.21 11.32 1.09
CA ALA A 94 16.97 10.13 1.47
C ALA A 94 17.35 9.28 0.25
N THR A 95 16.47 9.18 -0.74
CA THR A 95 16.75 8.49 -2.02
C THR A 95 17.87 9.20 -2.79
N LYS A 96 17.84 10.53 -2.87
CA LYS A 96 18.91 11.32 -3.49
C LYS A 96 20.26 11.13 -2.77
N ILE A 97 20.28 11.12 -1.44
CA ILE A 97 21.49 10.85 -0.64
C ILE A 97 22.04 9.45 -0.92
N ALA A 98 21.17 8.44 -0.99
CA ALA A 98 21.58 7.07 -1.30
C ALA A 98 22.22 6.95 -2.69
N ILE A 99 21.64 7.62 -3.70
CA ILE A 99 22.20 7.68 -5.06
C ILE A 99 23.57 8.38 -5.06
N LEU A 100 23.74 9.47 -4.31
CA LEU A 100 25.05 10.13 -4.16
C LEU A 100 26.09 9.20 -3.53
N GLY A 101 25.71 8.41 -2.52
CA GLY A 101 26.57 7.40 -1.91
C GLY A 101 27.03 6.33 -2.92
N ILE A 102 26.10 5.83 -3.74
CA ILE A 102 26.38 4.89 -4.84
C ILE A 102 27.42 5.48 -5.81
N LEU A 103 27.24 6.74 -6.20
CA LEU A 103 28.15 7.42 -7.13
C LEU A 103 29.55 7.59 -6.53
N ALA A 104 29.66 7.96 -5.26
CA ALA A 104 30.94 8.15 -4.57
C ALA A 104 31.74 6.83 -4.46
N VAL A 105 31.09 5.74 -4.08
CA VAL A 105 31.73 4.41 -4.01
C VAL A 105 32.14 3.93 -5.41
N THR A 106 31.29 4.15 -6.40
CA THR A 106 31.60 3.80 -7.80
C THR A 106 32.84 4.56 -8.28
N ALA A 107 32.91 5.87 -8.04
CA ALA A 107 34.07 6.69 -8.38
C ALA A 107 35.35 6.21 -7.67
N ALA A 108 35.27 5.89 -6.38
CA ALA A 108 36.39 5.35 -5.61
C ALA A 108 36.89 4.00 -6.18
N SER A 109 35.97 3.12 -6.60
CA SER A 109 36.33 1.84 -7.20
C SER A 109 37.04 1.99 -8.55
N ILE A 110 36.60 2.94 -9.38
CA ILE A 110 37.26 3.27 -10.66
C ILE A 110 38.65 3.85 -10.40
N ALA A 111 38.79 4.74 -9.42
CA ALA A 111 40.08 5.31 -9.03
C ALA A 111 41.04 4.24 -8.49
N ALA A 112 40.57 3.30 -7.68
CA ALA A 112 41.37 2.17 -7.20
C ALA A 112 41.80 1.24 -8.33
N ALA A 113 40.90 0.93 -9.27
CA ALA A 113 41.22 0.14 -10.46
C ALA A 113 42.26 0.86 -11.35
N ALA A 114 42.12 2.19 -11.52
CA ALA A 114 43.10 3.00 -12.22
C ALA A 114 44.44 3.05 -11.47
N ALA A 115 44.46 3.17 -10.14
CA ALA A 115 45.69 3.15 -9.35
C ALA A 115 46.43 1.80 -9.40
N ALA A 116 45.72 0.70 -9.65
CA ALA A 116 46.31 -0.61 -9.87
C ALA A 116 46.90 -0.80 -11.28
N THR A 117 46.65 0.13 -12.22
CA THR A 117 47.12 -0.01 -13.62
C THR A 117 48.64 0.02 -13.84
N PRO A 118 49.50 0.73 -13.06
CA PRO A 118 50.94 0.71 -13.30
C PRO A 118 51.58 -0.68 -13.12
N PHE A 119 50.93 -1.59 -12.37
CA PHE A 119 51.38 -2.97 -12.18
C PHE A 119 50.91 -3.95 -13.27
N THR A 120 50.21 -3.46 -14.31
CA THR A 120 49.75 -4.26 -15.46
C THR A 120 50.45 -3.89 -16.76
N LEU A 121 51.76 -3.57 -16.70
CA LEU A 121 52.64 -3.41 -17.85
C LEU A 121 52.68 -4.69 -18.72
N GLY A 122 51.72 -4.82 -19.65
CA GLY A 122 51.75 -5.76 -20.77
C GLY A 122 51.05 -7.12 -20.59
N ALA A 123 50.52 -7.46 -19.41
CA ALA A 123 49.91 -8.77 -19.17
C ALA A 123 48.41 -8.85 -19.56
N SER A 124 48.17 -8.96 -20.86
CA SER A 124 46.92 -9.36 -21.53
C SER A 124 45.70 -8.42 -21.39
N GLN A 125 45.19 -7.95 -22.53
CA GLN A 125 43.90 -7.25 -22.62
C GLN A 125 42.74 -8.05 -21.98
N ALA A 126 42.85 -9.39 -21.94
CA ALA A 126 41.86 -10.27 -21.30
C ALA A 126 41.84 -10.19 -19.75
N ALA A 127 42.99 -10.08 -19.08
CA ALA A 127 43.03 -9.93 -17.62
C ALA A 127 42.46 -8.56 -17.18
N SER A 128 42.71 -7.51 -17.96
CA SER A 128 42.11 -6.19 -17.73
C SER A 128 40.59 -6.20 -17.89
N LEU A 129 40.04 -6.99 -18.83
CA LEU A 129 38.60 -7.15 -19.03
C LEU A 129 37.97 -8.01 -17.93
N ALA A 130 38.64 -9.08 -17.49
CA ALA A 130 38.18 -9.93 -16.39
C ALA A 130 38.19 -9.17 -15.05
N ALA A 131 39.22 -8.35 -14.79
CA ALA A 131 39.27 -7.46 -13.63
C ALA A 131 38.17 -6.38 -13.69
N GLN A 132 37.90 -5.80 -14.87
CA GLN A 132 36.79 -4.87 -15.06
C GLN A 132 35.42 -5.54 -14.87
N GLN A 133 35.25 -6.80 -15.28
CA GLN A 133 34.01 -7.55 -15.05
C GLN A 133 33.83 -7.98 -13.59
N ALA A 134 34.89 -8.46 -12.93
CA ALA A 134 34.86 -8.79 -11.51
C ALA A 134 34.59 -7.55 -10.64
N GLY A 135 35.20 -6.41 -10.99
CA GLY A 135 34.90 -5.10 -10.42
C GLY A 135 33.44 -4.73 -10.59
N ARG A 136 32.87 -4.89 -11.80
CA ARG A 136 31.44 -4.66 -12.06
C ARG A 136 30.53 -5.56 -11.21
N ILE A 137 30.88 -6.82 -10.96
CA ILE A 137 30.09 -7.73 -10.12
C ILE A 137 30.20 -7.36 -8.64
N GLY A 138 31.39 -7.03 -8.16
CA GLY A 138 31.59 -6.55 -6.78
C GLY A 138 30.86 -5.24 -6.51
N VAL A 139 30.94 -4.30 -7.47
CA VAL A 139 30.21 -3.02 -7.44
C VAL A 139 28.70 -3.26 -7.42
N ARG A 140 28.16 -4.15 -8.27
CA ARG A 140 26.73 -4.51 -8.25
C ARG A 140 26.27 -5.04 -6.89
N LYS A 141 27.02 -5.95 -6.27
CA LYS A 141 26.65 -6.49 -4.95
C LYS A 141 26.66 -5.44 -3.83
N VAL A 142 27.62 -4.52 -3.86
CA VAL A 142 27.67 -3.39 -2.92
C VAL A 142 26.54 -2.41 -3.19
N LEU A 143 26.20 -2.16 -4.46
CA LEU A 143 25.04 -1.39 -4.89
C LEU A 143 23.73 -1.98 -4.38
N ASP A 144 23.52 -3.29 -4.54
CA ASP A 144 22.29 -3.97 -4.13
C ASP A 144 22.13 -3.92 -2.60
N ALA A 145 23.20 -4.20 -1.84
CA ALA A 145 23.15 -4.14 -0.37
C ALA A 145 22.88 -2.73 0.19
N LEU A 146 23.38 -1.69 -0.48
CA LEU A 146 23.18 -0.30 -0.08
C LEU A 146 21.81 0.23 -0.52
N ARG A 147 21.33 -0.13 -1.71
CA ARG A 147 19.97 0.14 -2.18
C ARG A 147 18.94 -0.44 -1.22
N ASP A 148 19.10 -1.70 -0.86
CA ASP A 148 18.22 -2.39 0.08
C ASP A 148 18.18 -1.70 1.45
N ARG A 149 19.31 -1.14 1.90
CA ARG A 149 19.38 -0.42 3.17
C ARG A 149 18.68 0.93 3.09
N ALA A 150 18.85 1.66 1.99
CA ALA A 150 18.16 2.91 1.75
C ALA A 150 16.64 2.71 1.65
N GLU A 151 16.17 1.72 0.88
CA GLU A 151 14.74 1.39 0.76
C GLU A 151 14.11 1.02 2.11
N ARG A 152 14.84 0.28 2.96
CA ARG A 152 14.38 -0.08 4.32
C ARG A 152 14.27 1.12 5.26
N GLU A 153 15.29 1.99 5.29
CA GLU A 153 15.29 3.18 6.16
C GLU A 153 14.19 4.17 5.74
N LEU A 154 13.97 4.32 4.44
CA LEU A 154 12.91 5.12 3.83
C LEU A 154 11.50 4.64 4.20
N THR A 155 11.25 3.34 3.99
CA THR A 155 9.94 2.71 4.22
C THR A 155 9.59 2.74 5.70
N THR A 156 10.58 2.54 6.57
CA THR A 156 10.41 2.59 8.03
C THR A 156 10.13 4.02 8.51
N GLY A 157 10.87 5.02 8.00
CA GLY A 157 10.65 6.42 8.34
C GLY A 157 9.26 6.91 7.96
N MET A 158 8.81 6.61 6.74
CA MET A 158 7.49 7.01 6.26
C MET A 158 6.36 6.32 7.02
N ARG A 159 6.51 5.02 7.31
CA ARG A 159 5.54 4.26 8.10
C ARG A 159 5.38 4.81 9.51
N ASN A 160 6.50 5.10 10.19
CA ASN A 160 6.48 5.62 11.56
C ASN A 160 5.85 7.02 11.63
N ALA A 161 6.17 7.91 10.69
CA ALA A 161 5.59 9.26 10.63
C ALA A 161 4.06 9.24 10.43
N ILE A 162 3.57 8.35 9.55
CA ILE A 162 2.14 8.14 9.31
C ILE A 162 1.47 7.54 10.55
N GLU A 163 2.04 6.49 11.15
CA GLU A 163 1.49 5.82 12.32
C GLU A 163 1.38 6.76 13.54
N ASP A 164 2.40 7.57 13.80
CA ASP A 164 2.40 8.50 14.92
C ASP A 164 1.39 9.64 14.78
N ARG A 165 1.09 10.07 13.55
CA ARG A 165 0.12 11.15 13.31
C ARG A 165 -1.32 10.62 13.23
N LEU A 166 -1.52 9.43 12.65
CA LEU A 166 -2.81 8.72 12.72
C LEU A 166 -3.25 8.43 14.16
N LYS A 167 -2.31 8.10 15.06
CA LYS A 167 -2.60 7.92 16.49
C LYS A 167 -3.11 9.19 17.20
N ARG A 168 -2.76 10.38 16.69
CA ARG A 168 -3.19 11.67 17.28
C ARG A 168 -4.54 12.16 16.75
N ILE A 169 -4.83 11.90 15.48
CA ILE A 169 -6.08 12.34 14.82
C ILE A 169 -7.31 11.58 15.34
N ASN A 170 -7.13 10.40 15.95
CA ASN A 170 -8.28 9.56 16.28
C ASN A 170 -8.29 9.01 17.72
N PRO A 171 -8.52 9.85 18.75
CA PRO A 171 -8.73 9.37 20.10
C PRO A 171 -10.03 8.54 20.26
N MET A 172 -10.99 8.64 19.32
CA MET A 172 -12.24 7.86 19.38
C MET A 172 -12.15 6.47 18.72
N GLN A 173 -11.33 6.25 17.69
CA GLN A 173 -10.96 4.87 17.28
C GLN A 173 -9.92 4.24 18.21
N SER A 174 -9.10 5.02 18.91
CA SER A 174 -8.14 4.47 19.88
C SER A 174 -8.81 3.88 21.12
N SER A 175 -10.09 4.15 21.37
CA SER A 175 -10.88 3.44 22.38
C SER A 175 -11.08 1.94 22.07
N ALA A 176 -10.76 1.48 20.84
CA ALA A 176 -10.73 0.06 20.47
C ALA A 176 -9.32 -0.57 20.43
N THR A 177 -8.24 0.22 20.56
CA THR A 177 -6.85 -0.28 20.48
C THR A 177 -5.91 0.31 21.53
N GLY A 178 -6.44 0.84 22.62
CA GLY A 178 -5.70 1.03 23.89
C GLY A 178 -5.49 -0.27 24.67
N GLY A 179 -5.82 -1.42 24.08
CA GLY A 179 -5.33 -2.73 24.53
C GLY A 179 -4.13 -3.14 23.71
N ALA A 180 -3.26 -3.97 24.29
CA ALA A 180 -2.25 -4.71 23.53
C ALA A 180 -2.84 -5.18 22.18
N PRO A 181 -2.07 -5.14 21.07
CA PRO A 181 -2.58 -5.50 19.76
C PRO A 181 -3.37 -6.80 19.85
N LYS A 182 -4.59 -6.82 19.33
CA LYS A 182 -5.44 -8.00 19.41
C LYS A 182 -4.75 -9.12 18.63
N MET A 183 -4.24 -10.11 19.36
CA MET A 183 -3.61 -11.28 18.74
C MET A 183 -4.63 -12.02 17.89
N ALA A 184 -4.16 -12.56 16.76
CA ALA A 184 -4.96 -13.40 15.91
C ALA A 184 -5.33 -14.69 16.65
N ASP A 185 -6.56 -15.14 16.46
CA ASP A 185 -7.11 -16.34 17.07
C ASP A 185 -7.57 -17.29 15.96
N ALA A 186 -6.85 -18.40 15.80
CA ALA A 186 -7.14 -19.38 14.75
C ALA A 186 -8.55 -19.98 14.88
N GLY A 187 -9.04 -20.18 16.11
CA GLY A 187 -10.39 -20.69 16.37
C GLY A 187 -11.49 -19.72 15.90
N LYS A 188 -11.29 -18.41 16.07
CA LYS A 188 -12.19 -17.38 15.56
C LYS A 188 -12.14 -17.30 14.04
N LEU A 189 -10.96 -17.36 13.44
CA LEU A 189 -10.79 -17.34 11.99
C LEU A 189 -11.48 -18.55 11.31
N ARG A 190 -11.41 -19.74 11.91
CA ARG A 190 -12.15 -20.92 11.43
C ARG A 190 -13.67 -20.73 11.44
N LYS A 191 -14.20 -20.11 12.50
CA LYS A 191 -15.64 -19.89 12.66
C LYS A 191 -16.14 -18.77 11.76
N GLN A 192 -15.35 -17.73 11.57
CA GLN A 192 -15.74 -16.54 10.84
C GLN A 192 -14.64 -16.10 9.90
N ARG A 193 -14.83 -16.42 8.61
CA ARG A 193 -13.96 -15.95 7.55
C ARG A 193 -14.12 -14.44 7.34
N PRO A 194 -13.01 -13.67 7.25
CA PRO A 194 -13.08 -12.26 6.89
C PRO A 194 -13.66 -12.02 5.49
N LYS A 195 -14.20 -10.83 5.28
CA LYS A 195 -14.68 -10.39 3.95
C LYS A 195 -13.54 -9.71 3.18
N LEU A 196 -13.48 -9.93 1.87
CA LEU A 196 -12.58 -9.19 0.97
C LEU A 196 -12.99 -7.71 0.93
N ARG A 197 -12.02 -6.81 1.07
CA ARG A 197 -12.20 -5.36 0.92
C ARG A 197 -12.54 -5.01 -0.53
N LYS A 198 -13.31 -3.94 -0.72
CA LYS A 198 -13.68 -3.45 -2.06
C LYS A 198 -12.45 -3.11 -2.91
N SER A 199 -11.44 -2.47 -2.32
CA SER A 199 -10.18 -2.15 -2.99
C SER A 199 -9.43 -3.40 -3.47
N THR A 200 -9.35 -4.43 -2.64
CA THR A 200 -8.77 -5.73 -3.02
C THR A 200 -9.50 -6.35 -4.19
N GLN A 201 -10.84 -6.36 -4.16
CA GLN A 201 -11.66 -6.90 -5.25
C GLN A 201 -11.41 -6.15 -6.57
N LEU A 202 -11.41 -4.82 -6.53
CA LEU A 202 -11.15 -3.98 -7.70
C LEU A 202 -9.75 -4.20 -8.27
N GLN A 203 -8.74 -4.33 -7.41
CA GLN A 203 -7.37 -4.61 -7.85
C GLN A 203 -7.27 -6.00 -8.52
N VAL A 204 -7.94 -7.02 -7.97
CA VAL A 204 -8.03 -8.35 -8.60
C VAL A 204 -8.69 -8.27 -9.97
N PHE A 205 -9.72 -7.45 -10.14
CA PHE A 205 -10.35 -7.26 -11.45
C PHE A 205 -9.44 -6.51 -12.43
N LYS A 206 -8.72 -5.50 -11.97
CA LYS A 206 -7.75 -4.75 -12.78
C LYS A 206 -6.68 -5.69 -13.33
N ASP A 207 -6.13 -6.56 -12.49
CA ASP A 207 -5.01 -7.45 -12.83
C ASP A 207 -5.44 -8.74 -13.54
N ALA A 208 -6.74 -9.05 -13.57
CA ALA A 208 -7.25 -10.27 -14.18
C ALA A 208 -6.95 -10.35 -15.69
N ARG A 209 -6.71 -11.55 -16.21
CA ARG A 209 -6.49 -11.77 -17.63
C ARG A 209 -7.75 -11.44 -18.44
N ARG A 210 -7.59 -10.61 -19.47
CA ARG A 210 -8.67 -10.25 -20.40
C ARG A 210 -8.81 -11.26 -21.54
N ALA A 211 -10.03 -11.41 -22.03
CA ALA A 211 -10.35 -12.18 -23.23
C ALA A 211 -9.88 -11.43 -24.49
N PRO A 212 -9.86 -12.07 -25.67
CA PRO A 212 -9.40 -11.44 -26.91
C PRO A 212 -10.17 -10.16 -27.30
N ASN A 213 -11.39 -9.99 -26.82
CA ASN A 213 -12.17 -8.76 -27.00
C ASN A 213 -11.71 -7.59 -26.13
N GLY A 214 -10.76 -7.80 -25.20
CA GLY A 214 -10.24 -6.76 -24.31
C GLY A 214 -11.18 -6.33 -23.18
N GLU A 215 -12.36 -6.94 -23.06
CA GLU A 215 -13.42 -6.51 -22.14
C GLU A 215 -13.74 -7.59 -21.12
N ASP A 216 -14.00 -8.81 -21.58
CA ASP A 216 -14.36 -9.94 -20.73
C ASP A 216 -13.11 -10.54 -20.08
N PHE A 217 -13.31 -11.44 -19.13
CA PHE A 217 -12.24 -12.07 -18.38
C PHE A 217 -12.03 -13.51 -18.81
N VAL A 218 -10.82 -14.02 -18.66
CA VAL A 218 -10.50 -15.42 -18.91
C VAL A 218 -10.17 -16.09 -17.60
N CYS A 219 -10.93 -17.12 -17.23
CA CYS A 219 -10.59 -17.97 -16.10
C CYS A 219 -9.18 -18.55 -16.31
N PRO A 220 -8.23 -18.34 -15.37
CA PRO A 220 -6.86 -18.82 -15.52
C PRO A 220 -6.77 -20.34 -15.69
N GLU A 221 -7.59 -21.08 -14.94
CA GLU A 221 -7.56 -22.54 -14.87
C GLU A 221 -8.22 -23.20 -16.08
N THR A 222 -9.44 -22.78 -16.42
CA THR A 222 -10.24 -23.46 -17.45
C THR A 222 -10.20 -22.79 -18.82
N GLY A 223 -9.68 -21.56 -18.90
CA GLY A 223 -9.66 -20.77 -20.13
C GLY A 223 -11.04 -20.24 -20.57
N LYS A 224 -12.11 -20.53 -19.82
CA LYS A 224 -13.46 -20.05 -20.17
C LYS A 224 -13.61 -18.55 -19.92
N ILE A 225 -14.53 -17.97 -20.68
CA ILE A 225 -14.81 -16.54 -20.65
C ILE A 225 -15.83 -16.24 -19.56
N ILE A 226 -15.51 -15.27 -18.71
CA ILE A 226 -16.39 -14.71 -17.70
C ILE A 226 -16.79 -13.31 -18.19
N PRO A 227 -18.09 -13.05 -18.39
CA PRO A 227 -18.54 -11.82 -19.02
C PRO A 227 -18.31 -10.59 -18.13
N ALA A 228 -17.95 -9.47 -18.74
CA ALA A 228 -17.93 -8.18 -18.06
C ALA A 228 -19.35 -7.64 -17.83
N ALA A 229 -19.49 -6.78 -16.82
CA ALA A 229 -20.71 -6.03 -16.59
C ALA A 229 -20.95 -5.06 -17.76
N ARG A 230 -22.19 -4.98 -18.23
CA ARG A 230 -22.60 -4.16 -19.37
C ARG A 230 -23.83 -3.32 -19.01
N ASP A 231 -23.97 -2.18 -19.67
CA ASP A 231 -25.16 -1.34 -19.56
C ASP A 231 -26.34 -1.93 -20.37
N ALA A 232 -27.49 -1.23 -20.37
CA ALA A 232 -28.67 -1.65 -21.11
C ALA A 232 -28.47 -1.70 -22.64
N ASN A 233 -27.46 -1.00 -23.16
CA ASN A 233 -27.11 -0.97 -24.58
C ASN A 233 -26.04 -2.01 -24.94
N GLY A 234 -25.54 -2.78 -23.96
CA GLY A 234 -24.49 -3.78 -24.15
C GLY A 234 -23.06 -3.21 -24.09
N ALA A 235 -22.89 -1.92 -23.79
CA ALA A 235 -21.57 -1.32 -23.63
C ALA A 235 -20.95 -1.75 -22.29
N PRO A 236 -19.64 -2.07 -22.24
CA PRO A 236 -18.98 -2.50 -21.01
C PRO A 236 -18.93 -1.37 -19.97
N LEU A 237 -19.24 -1.70 -18.73
CA LEU A 237 -19.08 -0.80 -17.60
C LEU A 237 -17.62 -0.79 -17.15
N ARG A 238 -17.05 0.41 -17.02
CA ARG A 238 -15.65 0.64 -16.67
C ARG A 238 -15.54 1.50 -15.42
N PHE A 239 -14.53 1.21 -14.61
CA PHE A 239 -14.32 1.83 -13.32
C PHE A 239 -12.85 2.18 -13.07
N ASP A 240 -12.64 3.24 -12.29
CA ASP A 240 -11.33 3.57 -11.73
C ASP A 240 -10.97 2.65 -10.54
N GLU A 241 -9.78 2.84 -9.99
CA GLU A 241 -9.29 2.10 -8.82
C GLU A 241 -10.09 2.32 -7.53
N ASN A 242 -10.90 3.38 -7.47
CA ASN A 242 -11.80 3.69 -6.35
C ASN A 242 -13.21 3.12 -6.56
N GLY A 243 -13.48 2.54 -7.74
CA GLY A 243 -14.77 1.99 -8.14
C GLY A 243 -15.77 3.06 -8.55
N ARG A 244 -15.31 4.21 -9.06
CA ARG A 244 -16.12 5.25 -9.71
C ARG A 244 -16.16 4.97 -11.22
N PRO A 245 -17.28 5.26 -11.91
CA PRO A 245 -17.34 5.09 -13.36
C PRO A 245 -16.28 5.92 -14.08
N ASP A 246 -15.53 5.30 -14.98
CA ASP A 246 -14.43 5.92 -15.74
C ASP A 246 -14.34 5.29 -17.14
N PRO A 247 -14.51 6.04 -18.24
CA PRO A 247 -14.37 5.53 -19.60
C PRO A 247 -13.01 4.91 -19.93
N ASP A 248 -11.93 5.41 -19.31
CA ASP A 248 -10.56 4.91 -19.48
C ASP A 248 -10.21 3.84 -18.44
N GLY A 249 -11.15 3.55 -17.54
CA GLY A 249 -11.02 2.56 -16.49
C GLY A 249 -11.03 1.11 -17.00
N PHE A 250 -11.00 0.18 -16.04
CA PHE A 250 -11.05 -1.25 -16.32
C PHE A 250 -12.46 -1.80 -16.17
N THR A 251 -12.76 -2.84 -16.93
CA THR A 251 -14.02 -3.59 -16.80
C THR A 251 -14.05 -4.37 -15.49
N VAL A 252 -15.26 -4.63 -14.99
CA VAL A 252 -15.52 -5.53 -13.85
C VAL A 252 -16.40 -6.70 -14.31
N PRO A 253 -16.34 -7.88 -13.66
CA PRO A 253 -17.21 -9.00 -14.00
C PRO A 253 -18.69 -8.67 -13.84
N ALA A 254 -19.55 -9.31 -14.63
CA ALA A 254 -20.99 -9.20 -14.46
C ALA A 254 -21.39 -9.60 -13.03
N PRO A 255 -22.31 -8.86 -12.38
CA PRO A 255 -22.66 -9.11 -11.00
C PRO A 255 -23.28 -10.50 -10.84
N ASN A 256 -22.85 -11.22 -9.81
CA ASN A 256 -23.48 -12.49 -9.46
C ASN A 256 -24.98 -12.28 -9.16
N PRO A 257 -25.86 -13.24 -9.50
CA PRO A 257 -27.25 -13.18 -9.12
C PRO A 257 -27.40 -13.12 -7.60
N ARG A 258 -28.55 -12.62 -7.15
CA ARG A 258 -28.91 -12.66 -5.74
C ARG A 258 -28.85 -14.11 -5.24
N SER A 259 -28.45 -14.30 -3.98
CA SER A 259 -28.43 -15.63 -3.35
C SER A 259 -29.75 -16.37 -3.58
N GLY A 260 -29.67 -17.59 -4.13
CA GLY A 260 -30.83 -18.44 -4.46
C GLY A 260 -31.51 -18.13 -5.80
N ALA A 261 -31.07 -17.12 -6.56
CA ALA A 261 -31.66 -16.72 -7.84
C ALA A 261 -30.90 -17.25 -9.08
N GLY A 262 -29.88 -18.08 -8.88
CA GLY A 262 -29.09 -18.69 -9.96
C GLY A 262 -27.67 -19.01 -9.53
N ASP A 263 -26.93 -19.68 -10.42
CA ASP A 263 -25.52 -19.93 -10.21
C ASP A 263 -24.71 -18.63 -10.32
N PRO A 264 -23.67 -18.46 -9.48
CA PRO A 264 -22.75 -17.34 -9.62
C PRO A 264 -22.16 -17.30 -11.03
N ILE A 265 -21.79 -16.12 -11.50
CA ILE A 265 -21.10 -15.92 -12.78
C ILE A 265 -19.59 -16.03 -12.59
N PHE A 266 -19.10 -15.56 -11.43
CA PHE A 266 -17.69 -15.60 -11.07
C PHE A 266 -17.48 -15.79 -9.56
N HIS A 267 -16.27 -16.18 -9.21
CA HIS A 267 -15.76 -16.17 -7.84
C HIS A 267 -14.36 -15.57 -7.75
N PHE A 268 -13.99 -15.20 -6.53
CA PHE A 268 -12.60 -14.96 -6.15
C PHE A 268 -11.97 -16.31 -5.79
N GLY A 269 -11.33 -16.93 -6.78
CA GLY A 269 -10.46 -18.08 -6.57
C GLY A 269 -9.18 -17.66 -5.88
N HIS A 270 -8.48 -18.61 -5.24
CA HIS A 270 -7.15 -18.34 -4.71
C HIS A 270 -6.08 -18.71 -5.73
N VAL A 271 -4.98 -17.98 -5.73
CA VAL A 271 -3.74 -18.47 -6.34
C VAL A 271 -3.27 -19.73 -5.57
N SER A 272 -2.61 -20.64 -6.27
CA SER A 272 -2.06 -21.86 -5.64
C SER A 272 -1.18 -21.47 -4.45
N ASP A 273 -1.29 -22.19 -3.33
CA ASP A 273 -0.56 -21.91 -2.10
C ASP A 273 -0.93 -20.60 -1.37
N SER A 274 -2.02 -19.94 -1.78
CA SER A 274 -2.62 -18.77 -1.10
C SER A 274 -3.96 -19.10 -0.42
N GLU A 275 -4.24 -20.36 -0.14
CA GLU A 275 -5.55 -20.76 0.39
C GLU A 275 -5.76 -20.26 1.83
N TYR A 276 -6.97 -19.77 2.13
CA TYR A 276 -7.30 -19.25 3.47
C TYR A 276 -6.99 -20.23 4.61
N ARG A 277 -7.14 -21.54 4.40
CA ARG A 277 -6.79 -22.55 5.40
C ARG A 277 -5.33 -22.50 5.82
N ARG A 278 -4.40 -22.14 4.91
CA ARG A 278 -2.95 -22.04 5.22
C ARG A 278 -2.67 -20.84 6.11
N LEU A 279 -3.34 -19.71 5.86
CA LEU A 279 -3.27 -18.55 6.73
C LEU A 279 -3.77 -18.89 8.14
N VAL A 280 -4.87 -19.63 8.25
CA VAL A 280 -5.41 -20.09 9.54
C VAL A 280 -4.44 -21.06 10.24
N GLN A 281 -3.88 -22.02 9.51
CA GLN A 281 -2.89 -22.97 10.01
C GLN A 281 -1.62 -22.25 10.49
N MET A 282 -1.14 -21.25 9.76
CA MET A 282 0.04 -20.47 10.17
C MET A 282 -0.17 -19.74 11.50
N VAL A 283 -1.36 -19.21 11.75
CA VAL A 283 -1.73 -18.57 13.03
C VAL A 283 -1.84 -19.62 14.15
N GLU A 284 -2.33 -20.81 13.83
CA GLU A 284 -2.43 -21.93 14.78
C GLU A 284 -1.05 -22.46 15.19
N ASP A 285 -0.15 -22.65 14.23
CA ASP A 285 1.20 -23.16 14.45
C ASP A 285 2.11 -22.12 15.15
N HIS A 286 1.71 -20.84 15.18
CA HIS A 286 2.44 -19.74 15.82
C HIS A 286 1.53 -18.87 16.70
N PRO A 287 1.00 -19.43 17.80
CA PRO A 287 0.06 -18.72 18.65
C PRO A 287 0.69 -17.45 19.24
N GLY A 288 -0.02 -16.32 19.12
CA GLY A 288 0.43 -15.02 19.64
C GLY A 288 1.52 -14.33 18.82
N ARG A 289 1.94 -14.90 17.69
CA ARG A 289 2.96 -14.27 16.80
C ARG A 289 2.38 -13.15 15.94
N PHE A 290 1.13 -13.29 15.53
CA PHE A 290 0.49 -12.38 14.58
C PHE A 290 -0.66 -11.63 15.22
N THR A 291 -0.79 -10.37 14.87
CA THR A 291 -1.96 -9.56 15.20
C THR A 291 -3.11 -9.89 14.26
N GLN A 292 -4.34 -9.70 14.73
CA GLN A 292 -5.55 -9.81 13.91
C GLN A 292 -5.47 -8.86 12.70
N LYS A 293 -4.84 -7.69 12.85
CA LYS A 293 -4.67 -6.72 11.76
C LYS A 293 -3.77 -7.26 10.66
N GLU A 294 -2.60 -7.79 11.01
CA GLU A 294 -1.67 -8.37 10.02
C GLU A 294 -2.33 -9.52 9.26
N VAL A 295 -3.07 -10.39 9.95
CA VAL A 295 -3.81 -11.48 9.30
C VAL A 295 -4.89 -10.93 8.35
N LEU A 296 -5.58 -9.84 8.73
CA LEU A 296 -6.58 -9.22 7.86
C LEU A 296 -5.97 -8.50 6.67
N ASP A 297 -4.82 -7.86 6.84
CA ASP A 297 -4.10 -7.18 5.75
C ASP A 297 -3.56 -8.22 4.77
N GLU A 298 -2.96 -9.31 5.27
CA GLU A 298 -2.48 -10.45 4.46
C GLU A 298 -3.64 -11.15 3.73
N PHE A 299 -4.76 -11.39 4.42
CA PHE A 299 -5.97 -11.92 3.80
C PHE A 299 -6.50 -11.02 2.68
N ASN A 300 -6.27 -9.71 2.75
CA ASN A 300 -6.74 -8.75 1.76
C ASN A 300 -5.67 -8.36 0.73
N ASP A 301 -4.55 -9.09 0.65
CA ASP A 301 -3.60 -8.93 -0.43
C ASP A 301 -4.21 -9.43 -1.75
N PRO A 302 -4.34 -8.57 -2.78
CA PRO A 302 -4.94 -8.96 -4.06
C PRO A 302 -4.17 -10.07 -4.77
N ARG A 303 -2.86 -10.25 -4.49
CA ARG A 303 -2.03 -11.30 -5.10
C ARG A 303 -2.48 -12.71 -4.74
N HIS A 304 -3.27 -12.87 -3.68
CA HIS A 304 -3.83 -14.15 -3.26
C HIS A 304 -5.04 -14.59 -4.07
N TYR A 305 -5.60 -13.71 -4.90
CA TYR A 305 -6.89 -13.95 -5.55
C TYR A 305 -6.82 -13.80 -7.06
N ARG A 306 -7.78 -14.45 -7.72
CA ARG A 306 -8.00 -14.34 -9.17
C ARG A 306 -9.47 -14.53 -9.50
N VAL A 307 -9.91 -14.01 -10.65
CA VAL A 307 -11.28 -14.17 -11.12
C VAL A 307 -11.43 -15.55 -11.77
N GLU A 308 -12.34 -16.36 -11.25
CA GLU A 308 -12.59 -17.73 -11.72
C GLU A 308 -14.07 -17.98 -11.98
N GLU A 309 -14.36 -18.95 -12.84
CA GLU A 309 -15.73 -19.43 -13.01
C GLU A 309 -16.15 -20.36 -11.85
N PRO A 310 -17.44 -20.46 -11.54
CA PRO A 310 -17.94 -21.36 -10.50
C PRO A 310 -17.89 -22.84 -10.81
N GLY A 311 -17.81 -23.22 -12.09
CA GLY A 311 -17.83 -24.62 -12.53
C GLY A 311 -16.70 -25.46 -11.94
N ASN A 312 -15.62 -24.82 -11.49
CA ASN A 312 -14.62 -25.40 -10.61
C ASN A 312 -14.98 -25.11 -9.14
N ASN A 313 -16.02 -25.78 -8.64
CA ASN A 313 -16.38 -25.82 -7.23
C ASN A 313 -15.21 -26.45 -6.45
N VAL A 314 -14.51 -25.85 -5.48
CA VAL A 314 -14.63 -24.63 -4.67
C VAL A 314 -13.19 -24.30 -4.23
N GLY A 315 -12.94 -23.29 -3.38
CA GLY A 315 -11.63 -23.04 -2.73
C GLY A 315 -11.06 -24.17 -1.83
N HIS A 316 -11.28 -25.43 -2.21
CA HIS A 316 -10.93 -26.69 -1.56
C HIS A 316 -10.41 -27.79 -2.53
N GLY A 317 -10.65 -27.69 -3.85
CA GLY A 317 -10.37 -28.80 -4.79
C GLY A 317 -8.93 -28.91 -5.29
N SER A 318 -8.22 -27.78 -5.36
CA SER A 318 -6.80 -27.68 -5.71
C SER A 318 -5.97 -27.21 -4.51
N GLU A 319 -6.37 -27.69 -3.33
CA GLU A 319 -5.55 -27.62 -2.12
C GLU A 319 -4.27 -28.42 -2.38
N SER A 320 -3.17 -27.70 -2.61
CA SER A 320 -1.86 -28.33 -2.58
C SER A 320 -1.72 -29.08 -1.24
N GLN A 321 -1.53 -30.40 -1.30
CA GLN A 321 -1.22 -31.21 -0.11
C GLN A 321 0.24 -31.01 0.35
N ALA A 322 0.99 -30.13 -0.33
CA ALA A 322 2.35 -29.84 0.05
C ALA A 322 2.38 -29.26 1.48
N PRO A 323 3.13 -29.89 2.40
CA PRO A 323 3.31 -29.36 3.75
C PRO A 323 4.00 -27.99 3.67
N GLY A 324 3.49 -27.01 4.43
CA GLY A 324 4.08 -25.66 4.51
C GLY A 324 3.05 -24.52 4.46
N TYR A 325 3.54 -23.28 4.50
CA TYR A 325 2.71 -22.07 4.56
C TYR A 325 2.50 -21.39 3.20
N GLY A 326 3.11 -21.90 2.13
CA GLY A 326 2.88 -21.36 0.79
C GLY A 326 3.30 -19.90 0.64
N HIS A 327 2.47 -19.10 -0.04
CA HIS A 327 2.67 -17.65 -0.21
C HIS A 327 2.75 -16.90 1.14
N TYR A 328 2.13 -17.44 2.19
CA TYR A 328 2.16 -16.85 3.53
C TYR A 328 3.48 -17.06 4.28
N GLY A 329 4.40 -17.90 3.76
CA GLY A 329 5.70 -18.14 4.41
C GLY A 329 6.55 -16.87 4.58
N SER A 330 6.35 -15.86 3.73
CA SER A 330 7.02 -14.56 3.85
C SER A 330 6.56 -13.77 5.09
N MET A 331 5.33 -14.00 5.57
CA MET A 331 4.78 -13.38 6.78
C MET A 331 5.56 -13.82 8.04
N LEU A 332 6.17 -15.01 8.02
CA LEU A 332 7.05 -15.49 9.10
C LEU A 332 8.36 -14.70 9.16
N ASN A 333 8.91 -14.30 8.01
CA ASN A 333 10.19 -13.57 7.96
C ASN A 333 10.05 -12.09 8.34
N ASN A 334 8.83 -11.55 8.28
CA ASN A 334 8.53 -10.13 8.49
C ASN A 334 7.80 -9.83 9.81
N GLY A 335 7.38 -10.84 10.57
CA GLY A 335 6.72 -10.65 11.88
C GLY A 335 7.71 -10.31 13.00
N PRO A 336 7.25 -9.71 14.12
CA PRO A 336 8.09 -9.47 15.29
C PRO A 336 8.72 -10.79 15.77
N GLN A 337 10.04 -10.80 15.98
CA GLN A 337 10.72 -11.91 16.66
C GLN A 337 10.16 -12.02 18.08
N PRO A 338 9.90 -13.24 18.59
CA PRO A 338 9.55 -13.41 19.99
C PRO A 338 10.66 -12.79 20.87
N PRO A 339 10.32 -12.23 22.03
CA PRO A 339 11.34 -11.71 22.94
C PRO A 339 12.35 -12.82 23.24
N PRO A 340 13.65 -12.51 23.28
CA PRO A 340 14.66 -13.49 23.66
C PRO A 340 14.31 -14.05 25.04
N GLN A 341 14.34 -15.39 25.15
CA GLN A 341 14.24 -16.09 26.43
C GLN A 341 15.48 -15.81 27.29
#